data_AF-A0A353NGH4-F1
#
_entry.id   AF-A0A353NGH4-F1
#
_cell.length_a   1.000
_cell.length_b   1.000
_cell.length_c   1.000
_cell.angle_alpha   90.00
_cell.angle_beta   90.00
_cell.angle_gamma   90.00
#
_symmetry.space_group_name_H-M   'P 1'
#
loop_
_entity.id
_entity.type
_entity.pdbx_description
1 polymer ?
#
loop_
_entity_poly.entity_id
_entity_poly.type
_entity_poly.pdbx_seq_one_letter_code
_entity_poly.pdbx_strand_id
1 'polypeptide(L)'
;MKKWECDVCGFVYEGEEPPEKCQVCDSPGTVFALMLEAEKEPETKTAAGKRWRCTVCGYIHDDDEPPEKCPVCAAPRNMFVEIDAEGKEIGTPVLPAEQATPAPLTLESAGTAPIGGKKEKTSFVDRLGGLSMKMHLHPIMVHFPNGVLPVVLVFLGIAMVFKIESLATAASYNLIFVLLTLPFVLLTGYLEWQKRYKGARTAIFVTKIVSGLIVLAAANVLVFWRLLDPGVTAEGSLSRLIYLGVAAGMLGAAGIAGYLGGRLVFAARR
;
A
#
# COMPACT_ATOMS: atom_id res chain seq x y z
N MET A 1 -10.07 31.24 -21.00
CA MET A 1 -8.84 30.54 -20.59
C MET A 1 -9.14 29.06 -20.64
N LYS A 2 -8.38 28.28 -21.40
CA LYS A 2 -8.54 26.83 -21.48
C LYS A 2 -7.82 26.17 -20.30
N LYS A 3 -8.28 24.99 -19.90
CA LYS A 3 -7.57 24.12 -18.94
C LYS A 3 -6.95 22.95 -19.70
N TRP A 4 -5.72 22.63 -19.35
CA TRP A 4 -4.94 21.56 -19.96
C TRP A 4 -4.49 20.60 -18.87
N GLU A 5 -4.71 19.31 -19.02
CA GLU A 5 -4.27 18.29 -18.07
C GLU A 5 -3.13 17.46 -18.67
N CYS A 6 -2.03 17.30 -17.94
CA CYS A 6 -0.91 16.45 -18.35
C CYS A 6 -1.28 14.97 -18.18
N ASP A 7 -1.33 14.21 -19.27
CA ASP A 7 -1.70 12.77 -19.25
C ASP A 7 -0.72 11.89 -18.44
N VAL A 8 0.51 12.39 -18.21
CA VAL A 8 1.56 11.64 -17.49
C VAL A 8 1.40 11.78 -15.97
N CYS A 9 1.04 12.97 -15.48
CA CYS A 9 1.08 13.26 -14.03
C CYS A 9 -0.19 13.91 -13.46
N GLY A 10 -1.19 14.24 -14.29
CA GLY A 10 -2.44 14.89 -13.89
C GLY A 10 -2.28 16.36 -13.48
N PHE A 11 -1.18 17.02 -13.86
CA PHE A 11 -1.02 18.46 -13.58
C PHE A 11 -1.94 19.28 -14.49
N VAL A 12 -2.73 20.17 -13.88
CA VAL A 12 -3.65 21.06 -14.58
C VAL A 12 -3.00 22.44 -14.76
N TYR A 13 -2.92 22.88 -16.02
CA TYR A 13 -2.43 24.19 -16.42
C TYR A 13 -3.58 25.04 -16.99
N GLU A 14 -3.67 26.31 -16.61
CA GLU A 14 -4.66 27.25 -17.14
C GLU A 14 -3.97 28.23 -18.09
N GLY A 15 -4.37 28.23 -19.36
CA GLY A 15 -3.78 29.05 -20.41
C GLY A 15 -4.40 28.78 -21.78
N GLU A 16 -4.18 29.67 -22.74
CA GLU A 16 -4.73 29.51 -24.10
C GLU A 16 -4.12 28.32 -24.87
N GLU A 17 -2.86 28.00 -24.56
CA GLU A 17 -2.09 26.89 -25.13
C GLU A 17 -1.42 26.09 -24.00
N PRO A 18 -1.13 24.79 -24.18
CA PRO A 18 -0.44 24.00 -23.17
C PRO A 18 1.02 24.48 -23.03
N PRO A 19 1.64 24.35 -21.85
CA PRO A 19 3.03 24.77 -21.67
C PRO A 19 3.96 23.85 -22.47
N GLU A 20 5.11 24.35 -22.93
CA GLU A 20 6.11 23.55 -23.67
C GLU A 20 6.58 22.31 -22.89
N LYS A 21 6.59 22.42 -21.55
CA LYS A 21 6.87 21.33 -20.63
C LYS A 21 5.97 21.36 -19.42
N CYS A 22 5.61 20.18 -18.93
CA CYS A 22 4.90 20.04 -17.68
C CYS A 22 5.78 20.49 -16.51
N GLN A 23 5.33 21.47 -15.74
CA GLN A 23 6.09 22.03 -14.61
C GLN A 23 6.29 21.02 -13.45
N VAL A 24 5.55 19.90 -13.45
CA VAL A 24 5.62 18.88 -12.40
C VAL A 24 6.51 17.69 -12.81
N CYS A 25 6.40 17.22 -14.05
CA CYS A 25 7.08 15.99 -14.50
C CYS A 25 8.02 16.17 -15.70
N ASP A 26 8.20 17.41 -16.17
CA ASP A 26 9.04 17.80 -17.32
C ASP A 26 8.68 17.11 -18.66
N SER A 27 7.51 16.45 -18.72
CA SER A 27 7.01 15.84 -19.97
C SER A 27 6.67 16.92 -21.00
N PRO A 28 6.89 16.65 -22.30
CA PRO A 28 6.66 17.64 -23.36
C PRO A 28 5.19 18.07 -23.42
N GLY A 29 4.94 19.33 -23.79
CA GLY A 29 3.59 19.93 -23.90
C GLY A 29 2.62 19.16 -24.81
N THR A 30 3.14 18.30 -25.68
CA THR A 30 2.38 17.40 -26.56
C THR A 30 1.55 16.37 -25.80
N VAL A 31 1.84 16.10 -24.52
CA VAL A 31 1.07 15.17 -23.68
C VAL A 31 -0.02 15.86 -22.84
N PHE A 32 -0.28 17.15 -23.08
CA PHE A 32 -1.39 17.84 -22.43
C PHE A 32 -2.67 17.68 -23.25
N ALA A 33 -3.68 17.12 -22.61
CA ALA A 33 -5.03 17.05 -23.14
C ALA A 33 -5.78 18.35 -22.83
N LEU A 34 -6.41 18.94 -23.85
CA LEU A 34 -7.31 20.07 -23.66
C LEU A 34 -8.57 19.58 -22.94
N MET A 35 -8.82 20.14 -21.77
CA MET A 35 -10.10 19.96 -21.09
C MET A 35 -11.11 20.85 -21.82
N LEU A 36 -11.82 20.28 -22.79
CA LEU A 36 -12.94 20.95 -23.43
C LEU A 36 -14.01 21.20 -22.36
N GLU A 37 -14.23 22.46 -22.03
CA GLU A 37 -15.45 22.91 -21.38
C GLU A 37 -16.58 22.66 -22.38
N ALA A 38 -17.19 21.48 -22.32
CA ALA A 38 -18.56 21.36 -22.77
C ALA A 38 -19.35 22.40 -21.97
N GLU A 39 -19.89 23.39 -22.66
CA GLU A 39 -20.85 24.31 -22.09
C GLU A 39 -21.85 23.48 -21.30
N LYS A 40 -21.84 23.69 -19.98
CA LYS A 40 -22.93 23.25 -19.12
C LYS A 40 -24.18 24.02 -19.57
N GLU A 41 -24.86 23.52 -20.60
CA GLU A 41 -26.30 23.49 -20.52
C GLU A 41 -26.64 22.88 -19.15
N PRO A 42 -27.57 23.47 -18.38
CA PRO A 42 -28.02 22.87 -17.16
C PRO A 42 -28.86 21.66 -17.56
N GLU A 43 -28.18 20.55 -17.89
CA GLU A 43 -28.72 19.23 -17.66
C GLU A 43 -29.06 19.21 -16.18
N THR A 44 -30.34 19.45 -15.92
CA THR A 44 -31.07 18.94 -14.77
C THR A 44 -30.99 17.42 -14.82
N LYS A 45 -29.79 16.87 -14.63
CA LYS A 45 -29.64 15.61 -13.93
C LYS A 45 -30.10 15.93 -12.52
N THR A 46 -31.36 15.60 -12.28
CA THR A 46 -31.93 15.35 -10.97
C THR A 46 -30.84 14.98 -9.98
N ALA A 47 -30.73 15.80 -8.94
CA ALA A 47 -29.94 15.48 -7.77
C ALA A 47 -30.32 14.09 -7.22
N ALA A 48 -29.40 13.53 -6.44
CA ALA A 48 -29.60 12.44 -5.48
C ALA A 48 -29.35 11.00 -5.93
N GLY A 49 -28.23 10.74 -6.62
CA GLY A 49 -27.54 9.45 -6.42
C GLY A 49 -26.84 9.48 -5.07
N LYS A 50 -27.03 8.46 -4.22
CA LYS A 50 -26.29 8.35 -2.95
C LYS A 50 -24.81 8.17 -3.25
N ARG A 51 -23.96 8.60 -2.32
CA ARG A 51 -22.51 8.43 -2.42
C ARG A 51 -21.99 7.75 -1.18
N TRP A 52 -21.05 6.85 -1.34
CA TRP A 52 -20.57 5.99 -0.27
C TRP A 52 -19.06 6.06 -0.15
N ARG A 53 -18.55 6.41 1.03
CA ARG A 53 -17.12 6.39 1.33
C ARG A 53 -16.75 5.15 2.16
N CYS A 54 -15.75 4.41 1.70
CA CYS A 54 -15.11 3.36 2.48
C CYS A 54 -14.32 3.97 3.65
N THR A 55 -14.69 3.64 4.89
CA THR A 55 -14.05 4.12 6.13
C THR A 55 -12.64 3.59 6.36
N VAL A 56 -12.24 2.54 5.63
CA VAL A 56 -10.90 1.92 5.70
C VAL A 56 -9.89 2.61 4.78
N CYS A 57 -10.21 2.82 3.51
CA CYS A 57 -9.25 3.35 2.51
C CYS A 57 -9.66 4.66 1.85
N GLY A 58 -10.87 5.17 2.11
CA GLY A 58 -11.37 6.43 1.56
C GLY A 58 -11.93 6.35 0.14
N TYR A 59 -12.06 5.16 -0.46
CA TYR A 59 -12.70 4.98 -1.77
C TYR A 59 -14.13 5.53 -1.78
N ILE A 60 -14.49 6.28 -2.82
CA ILE A 60 -15.83 6.84 -3.02
C ILE A 60 -16.53 6.05 -4.12
N HIS A 61 -17.78 5.68 -3.88
CA HIS A 61 -18.66 4.99 -4.80
C HIS A 61 -19.92 5.83 -5.03
N ASP A 62 -20.23 6.12 -6.29
CA ASP A 62 -21.31 7.02 -6.70
C ASP A 62 -22.49 6.24 -7.30
N ASP A 63 -23.03 5.29 -6.53
CA ASP A 63 -24.23 4.52 -6.87
C ASP A 63 -25.20 4.50 -5.68
N ASP A 64 -26.46 4.13 -5.93
CA ASP A 64 -27.51 4.10 -4.91
C ASP A 64 -27.19 3.19 -3.71
N GLU A 65 -26.38 2.15 -3.92
CA GLU A 65 -25.96 1.21 -2.89
C GLU A 65 -24.43 1.04 -2.84
N PRO A 66 -23.83 0.87 -1.65
CA PRO A 66 -22.41 0.58 -1.54
C PRO A 66 -22.09 -0.84 -2.03
N PRO A 67 -20.90 -1.08 -2.60
CA PRO A 67 -20.53 -2.39 -3.11
C PRO A 67 -20.39 -3.40 -1.97
N GLU A 68 -20.60 -4.69 -2.27
CA GLU A 68 -20.44 -5.76 -1.28
C GLU A 68 -19.03 -5.78 -0.66
N LYS A 69 -18.02 -5.49 -1.48
CA LYS A 69 -16.61 -5.37 -1.09
C LYS A 69 -16.00 -4.15 -1.74
N CYS A 70 -15.23 -3.39 -0.98
CA CYS A 70 -14.47 -2.25 -1.49
C CYS A 70 -13.47 -2.73 -2.57
N PRO A 71 -13.48 -2.14 -3.79
CA PRO A 71 -12.58 -2.57 -4.87
C PRO A 71 -11.10 -2.29 -4.58
N VAL A 72 -10.82 -1.33 -3.69
CA VAL A 72 -9.46 -0.91 -3.31
C VAL A 72 -8.90 -1.79 -2.20
N CYS A 73 -9.57 -1.86 -1.04
CA CYS A 73 -9.03 -2.51 0.16
C CYS A 73 -9.72 -3.83 0.55
N ALA A 74 -10.74 -4.25 -0.20
CA ALA A 74 -11.57 -5.42 0.07
C ALA A 74 -12.30 -5.39 1.43
N ALA A 75 -12.54 -4.20 1.99
CA ALA A 75 -13.39 -4.04 3.17
C ALA A 75 -14.86 -4.38 2.83
N PRO A 76 -15.61 -5.00 3.76
CA PRO A 76 -17.02 -5.34 3.56
C PRO A 76 -17.93 -4.11 3.44
N ARG A 77 -19.13 -4.27 2.86
CA ARG A 77 -20.16 -3.23 2.65
C ARG A 77 -20.47 -2.39 3.90
N ASN A 78 -20.45 -2.99 5.09
CA ASN A 78 -20.70 -2.30 6.36
C ASN A 78 -19.59 -1.30 6.77
N MET A 79 -18.46 -1.28 6.05
CA MET A 79 -17.40 -0.29 6.22
C MET A 79 -17.60 0.94 5.31
N PHE A 80 -18.75 1.08 4.67
CA PHE A 80 -19.12 2.28 3.91
C PHE A 80 -20.05 3.18 4.71
N VAL A 81 -19.84 4.49 4.58
CA VAL A 81 -20.68 5.55 5.13
C VAL A 81 -21.20 6.40 3.98
N GLU A 82 -22.47 6.80 4.03
CA GLU A 82 -23.05 7.70 3.03
C GLU A 82 -22.44 9.10 3.20
N ILE A 83 -22.19 9.81 2.10
CA ILE A 83 -21.59 11.15 2.09
C ILE A 83 -22.42 12.15 1.27
N ASP A 84 -22.53 13.40 1.75
CA ASP A 84 -23.20 14.51 1.04
C ASP A 84 -22.37 14.97 -0.15
N ALA A 85 -22.86 15.93 -0.95
CA ALA A 85 -22.18 16.51 -2.11
C ALA A 85 -20.80 17.12 -1.76
N GLU A 86 -20.62 17.58 -0.53
CA GLU A 86 -19.40 18.16 0.02
C GLU A 86 -18.43 17.09 0.59
N GLY A 87 -18.85 15.82 0.63
CA GLY A 87 -18.07 14.70 1.13
C GLY A 87 -18.08 14.56 2.65
N LYS A 88 -19.05 15.15 3.34
CA LYS A 88 -19.29 14.95 4.76
C LYS A 88 -20.17 13.71 4.98
N GLU A 89 -19.91 12.97 6.04
CA GLU A 89 -20.69 11.76 6.36
C GLU A 89 -22.14 12.14 6.73
N ILE A 90 -23.12 11.53 6.06
CA ILE A 90 -24.55 11.67 6.35
C ILE A 90 -25.07 10.32 6.84
N GLY A 91 -25.66 10.27 8.03
CA GLY A 91 -26.35 9.08 8.53
C GLY A 91 -25.47 8.00 9.17
N THR A 92 -26.11 7.22 10.04
CA THR A 92 -25.53 6.15 10.86
C THR A 92 -25.15 4.94 9.98
N PRO A 93 -24.09 4.15 10.31
CA PRO A 93 -23.58 3.08 9.46
C PRO A 93 -24.67 2.14 8.95
N VAL A 94 -24.63 1.80 7.66
CA VAL A 94 -25.54 0.82 7.05
C VAL A 94 -25.21 -0.56 7.61
N LEU A 95 -25.92 -0.94 8.66
CA LEU A 95 -26.03 -2.31 9.11
C LEU A 95 -27.12 -2.99 8.25
N PRO A 96 -26.86 -4.14 7.63
CA PRO A 96 -27.91 -4.95 7.05
C PRO A 96 -28.89 -5.38 8.15
N ALA A 97 -30.16 -5.06 7.96
CA ALA A 97 -31.25 -5.47 8.82
C ALA A 97 -31.57 -6.95 8.58
N GLU A 98 -30.84 -7.88 9.20
CA GLU A 98 -31.39 -9.19 9.60
C GLU A 98 -30.42 -9.94 10.52
N GLN A 99 -30.70 -9.84 11.83
CA GLN A 99 -30.62 -10.89 12.85
C GLN A 99 -30.69 -10.21 14.23
N ALA A 100 -31.92 -10.06 14.72
CA ALA A 100 -32.19 -9.65 16.09
C ALA A 100 -32.28 -10.88 16.99
N THR A 101 -31.44 -10.95 18.03
CA THR A 101 -31.75 -11.43 19.41
C THR A 101 -30.54 -11.25 20.33
N PRO A 102 -30.72 -11.10 21.66
CA PRO A 102 -30.86 -9.79 22.31
C PRO A 102 -29.66 -9.38 23.19
N ALA A 103 -29.53 -8.05 23.31
CA ALA A 103 -28.96 -7.21 24.38
C ALA A 103 -27.73 -7.73 25.19
N PRO A 104 -26.59 -7.00 25.16
CA PRO A 104 -25.58 -7.11 26.21
C PRO A 104 -26.06 -6.42 27.49
N LEU A 105 -25.77 -7.07 28.62
CA LEU A 105 -25.92 -6.52 29.97
C LEU A 105 -25.24 -5.14 30.07
N THR A 106 -26.03 -4.20 30.55
CA THR A 106 -25.68 -2.87 31.00
C THR A 106 -24.56 -2.89 32.05
N LEU A 107 -23.58 -2.02 31.86
CA LEU A 107 -22.96 -1.32 32.99
C LEU A 107 -22.98 0.16 32.66
N GLU A 108 -23.98 0.84 33.21
CA GLU A 108 -24.00 2.27 33.37
C GLU A 108 -22.84 2.70 34.27
N SER A 109 -22.16 3.77 33.90
CA SER A 109 -21.59 4.70 34.85
C SER A 109 -21.62 6.08 34.23
N ALA A 110 -22.70 6.78 34.54
CA ALA A 110 -22.79 8.18 34.95
C ALA A 110 -21.76 9.16 34.36
N GLY A 111 -22.30 10.16 33.67
CA GLY A 111 -21.54 11.26 33.11
C GLY A 111 -20.86 12.17 34.13
N THR A 112 -19.85 12.87 33.65
CA THR A 112 -19.54 14.24 34.08
C THR A 112 -18.88 14.97 32.91
N ALA A 113 -19.45 16.10 32.52
CA ALA A 113 -18.89 17.02 31.55
C ALA A 113 -17.79 17.90 32.20
N PRO A 114 -17.15 18.80 31.44
CA PRO A 114 -15.78 18.70 30.97
C PRO A 114 -14.79 19.47 31.87
N ILE A 115 -13.61 18.91 32.13
CA ILE A 115 -12.49 19.66 32.74
C ILE A 115 -11.16 19.30 32.08
N GLY A 116 -10.52 20.31 31.50
CA GLY A 116 -9.06 20.45 31.53
C GLY A 116 -8.28 19.65 30.49
N GLY A 117 -7.97 20.29 29.37
CA GLY A 117 -6.96 19.81 28.43
C GLY A 117 -5.61 19.61 29.11
N LYS A 118 -5.23 18.35 29.32
CA LYS A 118 -3.82 17.96 29.51
C LYS A 118 -3.22 17.72 28.14
N LYS A 119 -2.20 18.51 27.78
CA LYS A 119 -1.31 18.23 26.64
C LYS A 119 -0.71 16.84 26.84
N GLU A 120 -1.23 15.88 26.11
CA GLU A 120 -0.74 14.51 26.07
C GLU A 120 0.71 14.53 25.57
N LYS A 121 1.65 14.01 26.38
CA LYS A 121 3.05 13.89 25.96
C LYS A 121 3.08 12.89 24.80
N THR A 122 3.23 13.37 23.58
CA THR A 122 3.30 12.53 22.38
C THR A 122 4.33 11.43 22.61
N SER A 123 3.90 10.17 22.60
CA SER A 123 4.77 9.01 22.83
C SER A 123 5.86 8.98 21.76
N PHE A 124 7.02 8.37 22.05
CA PHE A 124 8.06 8.15 21.05
C PHE A 124 7.50 7.45 19.80
N VAL A 125 6.57 6.51 20.00
CA VAL A 125 5.84 5.81 18.93
C VAL A 125 4.97 6.77 18.11
N ASP A 126 4.38 7.78 18.74
CA ASP A 126 3.58 8.79 18.03
C ASP A 126 4.43 9.66 17.14
N ARG A 127 5.60 10.09 17.64
CA ARG A 127 6.59 10.86 16.88
C ARG A 127 7.13 10.04 15.71
N LEU A 128 7.49 8.77 15.95
CA LEU A 128 8.02 7.87 14.92
C LEU A 128 6.98 7.58 13.83
N GLY A 129 5.73 7.31 14.23
CA GLY A 129 4.65 7.10 13.27
C GLY A 129 4.29 8.39 12.51
N GLY A 130 4.36 9.55 13.16
CA GLY A 130 4.15 10.85 12.49
C GLY A 130 5.22 11.14 11.44
N LEU A 131 6.48 10.84 11.74
CA LEU A 131 7.58 10.93 10.79
C LEU A 131 7.41 9.94 9.62
N SER A 132 7.01 8.71 9.92
CA SER A 132 6.77 7.67 8.91
C SER A 132 5.70 8.05 7.90
N MET A 133 4.64 8.73 8.33
CA MET A 133 3.59 9.20 7.42
C MET A 133 4.07 10.39 6.58
N LYS A 134 4.76 11.36 7.22
CA LYS A 134 5.23 12.58 6.54
C LYS A 134 6.25 12.30 5.44
N MET A 135 7.17 11.35 5.68
CA MET A 135 8.22 11.03 4.70
C MET A 135 7.87 9.81 3.85
N HIS A 136 6.66 9.24 3.95
CA HIS A 136 6.28 8.02 3.26
C HIS A 136 7.32 6.89 3.44
N LEU A 137 7.78 6.69 4.69
CA LEU A 137 8.89 5.78 5.01
C LEU A 137 8.59 4.35 4.58
N HIS A 138 7.37 3.85 4.75
CA HIS A 138 7.07 2.47 4.37
C HIS A 138 7.23 2.23 2.86
N PRO A 139 6.62 3.04 1.97
CA PRO A 139 6.92 3.01 0.55
C PRO A 139 8.42 3.06 0.25
N ILE A 140 9.18 3.97 0.85
CA ILE A 140 10.64 4.06 0.62
C ILE A 140 11.34 2.75 1.01
N MET A 141 11.06 2.24 2.21
CA MET A 141 11.73 1.07 2.74
C MET A 141 11.42 -0.21 1.95
N VAL A 142 10.18 -0.39 1.45
CA VAL A 142 9.83 -1.61 0.69
C VAL A 142 10.56 -1.69 -0.66
N HIS A 143 11.02 -0.58 -1.23
CA HIS A 143 11.76 -0.61 -2.50
C HIS A 143 13.14 -1.26 -2.36
N PHE A 144 13.75 -1.26 -1.16
CA PHE A 144 15.04 -1.94 -0.97
C PHE A 144 14.91 -3.46 -1.16
N PRO A 145 14.09 -4.22 -0.41
CA PRO A 145 13.88 -5.64 -0.71
C PRO A 145 13.31 -5.87 -2.12
N ASN A 146 12.32 -5.08 -2.54
CA ASN A 146 11.66 -5.33 -3.83
C ASN A 146 12.58 -5.09 -5.04
N GLY A 147 13.54 -4.18 -4.94
CA GLY A 147 14.55 -3.93 -5.98
C GLY A 147 15.75 -4.86 -5.88
N VAL A 148 16.21 -5.20 -4.68
CA VAL A 148 17.43 -6.01 -4.47
C VAL A 148 17.17 -7.51 -4.66
N LEU A 149 16.00 -8.03 -4.28
CA LEU A 149 15.68 -9.45 -4.43
C LEU A 149 15.71 -9.97 -5.88
N PRO A 150 15.19 -9.23 -6.89
CA PRO A 150 15.40 -9.58 -8.30
C PRO A 150 16.87 -9.68 -8.67
N VAL A 151 17.70 -8.72 -8.22
CA VAL A 151 19.15 -8.71 -8.48
C VAL A 151 19.81 -9.95 -7.88
N VAL A 152 19.43 -10.35 -6.66
CA VAL A 152 19.90 -11.58 -6.02
C VAL A 152 19.64 -12.80 -6.91
N LEU A 153 18.42 -12.96 -7.43
CA LEU A 153 18.10 -14.10 -8.29
C LEU A 153 18.88 -14.08 -9.61
N VAL A 154 19.01 -12.91 -10.23
CA VAL A 154 19.80 -12.77 -11.46
C VAL A 154 21.25 -13.17 -11.21
N PHE A 155 21.85 -12.69 -10.11
CA PHE A 155 23.22 -13.01 -9.76
C PHE A 155 23.40 -14.50 -9.45
N LEU A 156 22.49 -15.12 -8.68
CA LEU A 156 22.54 -16.55 -8.41
C LEU A 156 22.37 -17.39 -9.69
N GLY A 157 21.48 -16.99 -10.59
CA GLY A 157 21.25 -17.67 -11.87
C GLY A 157 22.49 -17.61 -12.77
N ILE A 158 23.07 -16.41 -12.95
CA ILE A 158 24.29 -16.24 -13.74
C ILE A 158 25.47 -16.99 -13.09
N ALA A 159 25.65 -16.87 -11.77
CA ALA A 159 26.67 -17.62 -11.04
C ALA A 159 26.55 -19.13 -11.28
N MET A 160 25.31 -19.64 -11.33
CA MET A 160 25.03 -21.06 -11.54
C MET A 160 25.34 -21.54 -12.97
N VAL A 161 25.03 -20.72 -13.98
CA VAL A 161 25.24 -21.06 -15.41
C VAL A 161 26.69 -20.91 -15.82
N PHE A 162 27.32 -19.79 -15.44
CA PHE A 162 28.67 -19.43 -15.87
C PHE A 162 29.76 -19.80 -14.86
N LYS A 163 29.38 -20.37 -13.71
CA LYS A 163 30.30 -20.80 -12.64
C LYS A 163 31.15 -19.64 -12.07
N ILE A 164 30.54 -18.46 -11.97
CA ILE A 164 31.20 -17.25 -11.48
C ILE A 164 30.93 -17.09 -9.99
N GLU A 165 31.94 -17.39 -9.17
CA GLU A 165 31.81 -17.35 -7.71
C GLU A 165 31.61 -15.93 -7.15
N SER A 166 32.21 -14.92 -7.78
CA SER A 166 32.07 -13.52 -7.34
C SER A 166 30.62 -13.03 -7.36
N LEU A 167 29.80 -13.50 -8.31
CA LEU A 167 28.38 -13.18 -8.37
C LEU A 167 27.57 -13.87 -7.27
N ALA A 168 27.91 -15.10 -6.90
CA ALA A 168 27.29 -15.78 -5.76
C ALA A 168 27.60 -15.05 -4.44
N THR A 169 28.83 -14.56 -4.28
CA THR A 169 29.23 -13.73 -3.14
C THR A 169 28.47 -12.40 -3.14
N ALA A 170 28.36 -11.72 -4.28
CA ALA A 170 27.58 -10.49 -4.42
C ALA A 170 26.10 -10.70 -4.08
N ALA A 171 25.49 -11.81 -4.51
CA ALA A 171 24.13 -12.17 -4.15
C ALA A 171 23.97 -12.37 -2.63
N SER A 172 24.98 -12.97 -1.98
CA SER A 172 25.00 -13.19 -0.53
C SER A 172 25.04 -11.86 0.24
N TYR A 173 25.86 -10.90 -0.18
CA TYR A 173 25.88 -9.56 0.44
C TYR A 173 24.57 -8.81 0.25
N ASN A 174 23.96 -8.91 -0.93
CA ASN A 174 22.64 -8.33 -1.18
C ASN A 174 21.55 -8.96 -0.29
N LEU A 175 21.59 -10.27 -0.06
CA LEU A 175 20.67 -10.94 0.88
C LEU A 175 20.84 -10.46 2.32
N ILE A 176 22.09 -10.28 2.78
CA ILE A 176 22.37 -9.70 4.11
C ILE A 176 21.80 -8.29 4.19
N PHE A 177 22.02 -7.46 3.18
CA PHE A 177 21.46 -6.11 3.14
C PHE A 177 19.93 -6.13 3.21
N VAL A 178 19.27 -6.99 2.43
CA VAL A 178 17.80 -7.17 2.50
C VAL A 178 17.38 -7.53 3.92
N LEU A 179 18.00 -8.54 4.54
CA LEU A 179 17.69 -8.97 5.90
C LEU A 179 17.81 -7.81 6.92
N LEU A 180 18.83 -6.97 6.81
CA LEU A 180 19.03 -5.81 7.67
C LEU A 180 17.94 -4.73 7.48
N THR A 181 17.39 -4.59 6.28
CA THR A 181 16.31 -3.62 6.00
C THR A 181 14.92 -4.10 6.43
N LEU A 182 14.68 -5.42 6.49
CA LEU A 182 13.35 -5.99 6.79
C LEU A 182 12.73 -5.54 8.11
N PRO A 183 13.46 -5.41 9.24
CA PRO A 183 12.89 -4.88 10.48
C PRO A 183 12.26 -3.49 10.30
N PHE A 184 12.91 -2.62 9.53
CA PHE A 184 12.39 -1.28 9.24
C PHE A 184 11.18 -1.32 8.31
N VAL A 185 11.19 -2.20 7.31
CA VAL A 185 10.05 -2.40 6.41
C VAL A 185 8.82 -2.86 7.17
N LEU A 186 8.97 -3.87 8.05
CA LEU A 186 7.88 -4.42 8.85
C LEU A 186 7.37 -3.40 9.88
N LEU A 187 8.27 -2.69 10.56
CA LEU A 187 7.91 -1.64 11.52
C LEU A 187 7.13 -0.51 10.85
N THR A 188 7.68 0.06 9.77
CA THR A 188 7.02 1.16 9.05
C THR A 188 5.70 0.71 8.43
N GLY A 189 5.62 -0.53 7.93
CA GLY A 189 4.38 -1.12 7.43
C GLY A 189 3.31 -1.31 8.50
N TYR A 190 3.71 -1.77 9.69
CA TYR A 190 2.81 -1.87 10.84
C TYR A 190 2.29 -0.49 11.28
N LEU A 191 3.17 0.51 11.35
CA LEU A 191 2.79 1.88 11.70
C LEU A 191 1.82 2.48 10.67
N GLU A 192 2.06 2.28 9.37
CA GLU A 192 1.13 2.73 8.32
C GLU A 192 -0.21 2.00 8.42
N TRP A 193 -0.20 0.68 8.63
CA TRP A 193 -1.42 -0.10 8.80
C TRP A 193 -2.28 0.37 9.98
N GLN A 194 -1.66 0.65 11.13
CA GLN A 194 -2.36 1.17 12.30
C GLN A 194 -2.89 2.59 12.08
N LYS A 195 -2.06 3.51 11.57
CA LYS A 195 -2.42 4.93 11.47
C LYS A 195 -3.31 5.27 10.27
N ARG A 196 -3.02 4.70 9.10
CA ARG A 196 -3.73 5.01 7.84
C ARG A 196 -4.99 4.17 7.67
N TYR A 197 -4.93 2.89 8.04
CA TYR A 197 -6.00 1.93 7.80
C TYR A 197 -6.73 1.48 9.07
N LYS A 198 -6.49 2.16 10.20
CA LYS A 198 -7.13 1.92 11.51
C LYS A 198 -7.03 0.45 11.97
N GLY A 199 -5.98 -0.26 11.55
CA GLY A 199 -5.80 -1.68 11.90
C GLY A 199 -6.80 -2.64 11.24
N ALA A 200 -7.43 -2.26 10.12
CA ALA A 200 -8.40 -3.11 9.42
C ALA A 200 -7.77 -4.44 8.98
N ARG A 201 -8.47 -5.55 9.23
CA ARG A 201 -8.02 -6.92 8.91
C ARG A 201 -8.73 -7.47 7.66
N THR A 202 -8.47 -6.88 6.50
CA THR A 202 -8.98 -7.41 5.23
C THR A 202 -8.04 -8.47 4.65
N ALA A 203 -8.52 -9.27 3.70
CA ALA A 203 -7.70 -10.29 3.03
C ALA A 203 -6.44 -9.70 2.39
N ILE A 204 -6.50 -8.46 1.89
CA ILE A 204 -5.34 -7.75 1.33
C ILE A 204 -4.28 -7.51 2.41
N PHE A 205 -4.67 -6.98 3.58
CA PHE A 205 -3.73 -6.72 4.67
C PHE A 205 -3.13 -7.99 5.25
N VAL A 206 -3.96 -9.03 5.47
CA VAL A 206 -3.49 -10.33 5.96
C VAL A 206 -2.49 -10.94 5.00
N THR A 207 -2.78 -10.95 3.70
CA THR A 207 -1.87 -11.50 2.68
C THR A 207 -0.55 -10.74 2.63
N LYS A 208 -0.57 -9.40 2.76
CA LYS A 208 0.66 -8.58 2.80
C LYS A 208 1.51 -8.89 4.05
N ILE A 209 0.87 -9.03 5.21
CA ILE A 209 1.58 -9.36 6.47
C ILE A 209 2.22 -10.75 6.37
N VAL A 210 1.45 -11.76 5.94
CA VAL A 210 1.95 -13.13 5.77
C VAL A 210 3.09 -13.17 4.75
N SER A 211 2.95 -12.48 3.62
CA SER A 211 4.00 -12.39 2.60
C SER A 211 5.28 -11.75 3.17
N GLY A 212 5.16 -10.68 3.95
CA GLY A 212 6.31 -10.06 4.63
C GLY A 212 7.00 -10.98 5.63
N LEU A 213 6.24 -11.78 6.38
CA LEU A 213 6.78 -12.79 7.30
C LEU A 213 7.48 -13.94 6.56
N ILE A 214 6.92 -14.38 5.43
CA ILE A 214 7.55 -15.38 4.56
C ILE A 214 8.89 -14.85 4.03
N VAL A 215 8.93 -13.59 3.57
CA VAL A 215 10.17 -12.97 3.10
C VAL A 215 11.21 -12.90 4.23
N LEU A 216 10.80 -12.52 5.45
CA LEU A 216 11.69 -12.52 6.61
C LEU A 216 12.23 -13.92 6.93
N ALA A 217 11.36 -14.93 6.98
CA ALA A 217 11.76 -16.29 7.27
C ALA A 217 12.73 -16.82 6.20
N ALA A 218 12.40 -16.64 4.91
CA ALA A 218 13.24 -17.07 3.80
C ALA A 218 14.59 -16.34 3.77
N ALA A 219 14.62 -15.04 4.03
CA ALA A 219 15.86 -14.26 4.11
C ALA A 219 16.77 -14.77 5.24
N ASN A 220 16.21 -15.06 6.41
CA ASN A 220 16.96 -15.67 7.51
C ASN A 220 17.50 -17.04 7.10
N VAL A 221 16.66 -17.92 6.55
CA VAL A 221 17.09 -19.25 6.09
C VAL A 221 18.24 -19.15 5.10
N LEU A 222 18.13 -18.32 4.06
CA LEU A 222 19.17 -18.20 3.04
C LEU A 222 20.47 -17.63 3.60
N VAL A 223 20.39 -16.54 4.38
CA VAL A 223 21.58 -15.89 4.96
C VAL A 223 22.28 -16.83 5.93
N PHE A 224 21.55 -17.39 6.90
CA PHE A 224 22.16 -18.27 7.90
C PHE A 224 22.63 -19.59 7.32
N TRP A 225 21.91 -20.16 6.35
CA TRP A 225 22.39 -21.36 5.65
C TRP A 225 23.73 -21.10 4.96
N ARG A 226 23.88 -19.96 4.26
CA ARG A 226 25.15 -19.60 3.63
C ARG A 226 26.27 -19.31 4.63
N LEU A 227 25.95 -18.75 5.80
CA LEU A 227 26.94 -18.49 6.86
C LEU A 227 27.44 -19.78 7.52
N LEU A 228 26.57 -20.78 7.68
CA LEU A 228 26.93 -22.09 8.26
C LEU A 228 27.62 -23.00 7.24
N ASP A 229 27.19 -22.95 5.98
CA ASP A 229 27.76 -23.72 4.88
C ASP A 229 28.05 -22.79 3.68
N PRO A 230 29.28 -22.25 3.60
CA PRO A 230 29.71 -21.44 2.45
C PRO A 230 29.62 -22.19 1.11
N GLY A 231 29.64 -23.53 1.15
CA GLY A 231 29.53 -24.43 -0.01
C GLY A 231 28.10 -24.70 -0.47
N VAL A 232 27.08 -24.11 0.17
CA VAL A 232 25.67 -24.37 -0.19
C VAL A 232 25.33 -24.04 -1.65
N THR A 233 26.06 -23.11 -2.27
CA THR A 233 25.92 -22.80 -3.72
C THR A 233 27.05 -23.36 -4.58
N ALA A 234 27.87 -24.27 -4.06
CA ALA A 234 28.98 -24.87 -4.80
C ALA A 234 28.46 -25.72 -5.97
N GLU A 235 29.36 -25.92 -6.95
CA GLU A 235 29.07 -26.73 -8.13
C GLU A 235 28.76 -28.19 -7.72
N GLY A 236 27.77 -28.80 -8.38
CA GLY A 236 27.43 -30.22 -8.19
C GLY A 236 26.54 -30.53 -6.97
N SER A 237 26.29 -29.58 -6.07
CA SER A 237 25.41 -29.82 -4.92
C SER A 237 23.93 -29.61 -5.23
N LEU A 238 23.09 -30.55 -4.78
CA LEU A 238 21.62 -30.41 -4.82
C LEU A 238 21.14 -29.21 -3.98
N SER A 239 21.88 -28.84 -2.95
CA SER A 239 21.57 -27.69 -2.09
C SER A 239 21.49 -26.39 -2.88
N ARG A 240 22.23 -26.23 -3.99
CA ARG A 240 22.20 -24.99 -4.78
C ARG A 240 20.84 -24.77 -5.44
N LEU A 241 20.17 -25.85 -5.86
CA LEU A 241 18.84 -25.77 -6.49
C LEU A 241 17.78 -25.43 -5.46
N ILE A 242 17.90 -26.01 -4.25
CA ILE A 242 17.02 -25.67 -3.13
C ILE A 242 17.23 -24.21 -2.72
N TYR A 243 18.48 -23.76 -2.61
CA TYR A 243 18.82 -22.38 -2.30
C TYR A 243 18.22 -21.39 -3.32
N LEU A 244 18.36 -21.69 -4.61
CA LEU A 244 17.75 -20.88 -5.67
C LEU A 244 16.21 -20.92 -5.60
N GLY A 245 15.61 -22.08 -5.33
CA GLY A 245 14.16 -22.25 -5.18
C GLY A 245 13.59 -21.43 -4.02
N VAL A 246 14.25 -21.44 -2.86
CA VAL A 246 13.86 -20.63 -1.70
C VAL A 246 14.01 -19.13 -2.02
N ALA A 247 15.09 -18.72 -2.69
CA ALA A 247 15.26 -17.34 -3.14
C ALA A 247 14.17 -16.91 -4.14
N ALA A 248 13.75 -17.81 -5.03
CA ALA A 248 12.69 -17.55 -6.00
C ALA A 248 11.32 -17.43 -5.32
N GLY A 249 11.02 -18.33 -4.37
CA GLY A 249 9.81 -18.25 -3.54
C GLY A 249 9.75 -16.96 -2.72
N MET A 250 10.89 -16.53 -2.17
CA MET A 250 11.01 -15.26 -1.47
C MET A 250 10.71 -14.06 -2.39
N LEU A 251 11.24 -14.04 -3.62
CA LEU A 251 10.90 -13.01 -4.60
C LEU A 251 9.40 -13.03 -4.94
N GLY A 252 8.82 -14.22 -5.11
CA GLY A 252 7.37 -14.37 -5.35
C GLY A 252 6.53 -13.75 -4.23
N ALA A 253 6.86 -14.04 -2.96
CA ALA A 253 6.18 -13.45 -1.81
C ALA A 253 6.35 -11.91 -1.76
N ALA A 254 7.55 -11.39 -2.03
CA ALA A 254 7.79 -9.95 -2.12
C ALA A 254 6.99 -9.30 -3.26
N GLY A 255 6.93 -9.96 -4.42
CA GLY A 255 6.13 -9.52 -5.57
C GLY A 255 4.63 -9.47 -5.28
N ILE A 256 4.07 -10.48 -4.60
CA ILE A 256 2.67 -10.48 -4.16
C ILE A 256 2.40 -9.31 -3.20
N ALA A 257 3.29 -9.11 -2.20
CA ALA A 257 3.15 -8.01 -1.26
C ALA A 257 3.22 -6.64 -1.95
N GLY A 258 4.11 -6.49 -2.94
CA GLY A 258 4.28 -5.31 -3.78
C GLY A 258 3.04 -5.04 -4.66
N TYR A 259 2.55 -6.04 -5.38
CA TYR A 259 1.35 -5.94 -6.22
C TYR A 259 0.12 -5.49 -5.41
N LEU A 260 -0.12 -6.11 -4.25
CA LEU A 260 -1.20 -5.72 -3.35
C LEU A 260 -1.00 -4.31 -2.79
N GLY A 261 0.25 -3.87 -2.59
CA GLY A 261 0.57 -2.49 -2.21
C GLY A 261 0.22 -1.49 -3.30
N GLY A 262 0.62 -1.77 -4.54
CA GLY A 262 0.27 -0.96 -5.70
C GLY A 262 -1.24 -0.81 -5.85
N ARG A 263 -2.00 -1.90 -5.65
CA ARG A 263 -3.47 -1.84 -5.65
C ARG A 263 -4.03 -0.87 -4.60
N LEU A 264 -3.52 -0.89 -3.36
CA LEU A 264 -3.99 0.02 -2.32
C LEU A 264 -3.69 1.51 -2.62
N VAL A 265 -2.63 1.77 -3.38
CA VAL A 265 -2.20 3.14 -3.72
C VAL A 265 -2.91 3.65 -4.98
N PHE A 266 -3.07 2.81 -6.00
CA PHE A 266 -3.52 3.22 -7.33
C PHE A 266 -4.95 2.83 -7.69
N ALA A 267 -5.61 1.92 -6.95
CA ALA A 267 -6.98 1.51 -7.28
C ALA A 267 -8.03 2.60 -7.03
N ALA A 268 -7.69 3.69 -6.35
CA ALA A 268 -8.56 4.87 -6.21
C ALA A 268 -8.48 5.84 -7.42
N ARG A 269 -7.60 5.57 -8.40
CA ARG A 269 -7.40 6.42 -9.60
C ARG A 269 -8.02 5.84 -10.88
N ARG A 270 -8.89 4.84 -10.76
CA ARG A 270 -9.63 4.25 -11.87
C ARG A 270 -11.11 4.38 -11.63
#